data_AF-A0A0N8NXD9-F1
#
_entry.id   AF-A0A0N8NXD9-F1
#
_cell.length_a   1.000
_cell.length_b   1.000
_cell.length_c   1.000
_cell.angle_alpha   90.00
_cell.angle_beta   90.00
_cell.angle_gamma   90.00
#
_symmetry.space_group_name_H-M   'P 1'
#
loop_
_entity.id
_entity.type
_entity.pdbx_description
1 polymer ?
#
loop_
_entity_poly.entity_id
_entity_poly.type
_entity_poly.pdbx_seq_one_letter_code
_entity_poly.pdbx_strand_id
1 'polypeptide(L)' 'MGKTLLKVISSLFVVPLTLNAYAAKVDDSNTLRFYNWADYIGEKTVADFEKATGIKVIYDTFDAYETVQAKLLTGHSG' A
#
# COMPACT_ATOMS: atom_id res chain seq x y z
N MET A 1 3.38 -64.71 -17.33
CA MET A 1 3.90 -64.71 -15.95
C MET A 1 4.88 -63.54 -15.80
N GLY A 2 4.56 -62.55 -14.96
CA GLY A 2 5.48 -61.51 -14.42
C GLY A 2 6.18 -60.60 -15.43
N LYS A 3 5.71 -59.36 -15.65
CA LYS A 3 6.41 -58.15 -15.16
C LYS A 3 5.61 -56.85 -15.39
N THR A 4 4.29 -56.92 -15.49
CA THR A 4 3.42 -55.73 -15.66
C THR A 4 3.25 -54.90 -14.37
N LEU A 5 4.02 -55.15 -13.30
CA LEU A 5 3.73 -54.62 -11.95
C LEU A 5 4.77 -53.64 -11.38
N LEU A 6 5.86 -53.28 -12.06
CA LEU A 6 6.88 -52.44 -11.40
C LEU A 6 7.70 -51.56 -12.35
N LYS A 7 7.06 -50.50 -12.88
CA LYS A 7 7.74 -49.27 -13.33
C LYS A 7 6.71 -48.15 -13.59
N VAL A 8 5.86 -47.89 -12.58
CA VAL A 8 5.02 -46.70 -12.50
C VAL A 8 5.57 -45.81 -11.38
N ILE A 9 6.84 -45.46 -11.46
CA ILE A 9 7.47 -44.48 -10.55
C ILE A 9 8.56 -43.79 -11.36
N SER A 10 8.69 -42.48 -11.20
CA SER A 10 9.67 -41.58 -11.80
C SER A 10 9.43 -41.19 -13.26
N SER A 11 8.42 -40.35 -13.49
CA SER A 11 8.68 -39.01 -14.07
C SER A 11 7.39 -38.19 -14.06
N LEU A 12 6.91 -37.81 -12.87
CA LEU A 12 6.04 -36.64 -12.77
C LEU A 12 6.91 -35.43 -13.13
N PHE A 13 6.76 -34.90 -14.34
CA PHE A 13 7.23 -33.56 -14.66
C PHE A 13 6.44 -32.58 -13.78
N VAL A 14 7.05 -32.16 -12.67
CA VAL A 14 6.57 -31.04 -11.87
C VAL A 14 6.75 -29.79 -12.74
N VAL A 15 5.65 -29.28 -13.29
CA VAL A 15 5.63 -27.94 -13.89
C VAL A 15 5.83 -26.95 -12.74
N PRO A 16 6.90 -26.14 -12.72
CA PRO A 16 7.00 -25.07 -11.75
C PRO A 16 5.95 -24.04 -12.14
N LEU A 17 4.87 -23.96 -11.36
CA LEU A 17 3.90 -22.89 -11.42
C LEU A 17 4.63 -21.63 -10.93
N THR A 18 5.33 -20.95 -11.84
CA THR A 18 5.93 -19.64 -11.57
C THR A 18 4.79 -18.68 -11.30
N LEU A 19 4.42 -18.50 -10.03
CA LEU A 19 3.63 -17.36 -9.58
C LEU A 19 4.46 -16.12 -9.93
N ASN A 20 4.19 -15.56 -11.10
CA ASN A 20 4.62 -14.22 -11.44
C ASN A 20 3.81 -13.30 -10.52
N ALA A 21 4.33 -13.06 -9.31
CA ALA A 21 3.81 -12.07 -8.41
C ALA A 21 3.96 -10.73 -9.12
N TYR A 22 2.91 -10.32 -9.82
CA TYR A 22 2.69 -8.93 -10.16
C TYR A 22 2.61 -8.21 -8.81
N ALA A 23 3.75 -7.73 -8.33
CA ALA A 23 3.77 -6.71 -7.30
C ALA A 23 2.94 -5.56 -7.88
N ALA A 24 1.70 -5.43 -7.39
CA ALA A 24 0.87 -4.30 -7.71
C ALA A 24 1.70 -3.06 -7.38
N LYS A 25 2.07 -2.28 -8.40
CA LYS A 25 2.72 -1.01 -8.16
C LYS A 25 1.72 -0.17 -7.37
N VAL A 26 2.07 0.16 -6.13
CA VAL A 26 1.32 1.15 -5.35
C VAL A 26 1.42 2.45 -6.14
N ASP A 27 0.31 2.85 -6.73
CA ASP A 27 0.22 4.08 -7.49
C ASP A 27 0.06 5.24 -6.50
N ASP A 28 1.18 5.88 -6.15
CA ASP A 28 1.21 7.03 -5.25
C ASP A 28 0.43 8.24 -5.81
N SER A 29 0.06 8.25 -7.10
CA SER A 29 -0.68 9.35 -7.72
C SER A 29 -2.10 9.54 -7.17
N ASN A 30 -2.64 8.52 -6.49
CA ASN A 30 -3.99 8.57 -5.90
C ASN A 30 -3.96 8.79 -4.36
N THR A 31 -2.90 9.43 -3.84
CA THR A 31 -2.78 9.75 -2.41
C THR A 31 -2.54 11.25 -2.20
N LEU A 32 -3.39 11.87 -1.38
CA LEU A 32 -3.24 13.22 -0.85
C LEU A 32 -2.59 13.16 0.54
N ARG A 33 -1.48 13.89 0.72
CA ARG A 33 -0.90 14.14 2.05
C ARG A 33 -1.42 15.47 2.57
N PHE A 34 -2.18 15.43 3.66
CA PHE A 34 -2.83 16.60 4.23
C PHE A 34 -2.34 16.85 5.65
N TYR A 35 -1.79 18.04 5.89
CA TYR A 35 -1.25 18.45 7.18
C TYR A 35 -1.96 19.71 7.64
N ASN A 36 -2.67 19.64 8.77
CA ASN A 36 -3.57 20.70 9.23
C ASN A 36 -3.49 20.91 10.74
N TRP A 37 -4.08 22.00 11.24
CA TRP A 37 -4.29 22.19 12.67
C TRP A 37 -5.13 21.06 13.27
N ALA A 38 -4.80 20.65 14.50
CA ALA A 38 -5.62 19.73 15.28
C ALA A 38 -7.04 20.30 15.46
N ASP A 39 -8.04 19.42 15.44
CA ASP A 39 -9.47 19.75 15.66
C ASP A 39 -10.05 20.81 14.71
N TYR A 40 -9.45 21.00 13.53
CA TYR A 40 -9.80 22.07 12.59
C TYR A 40 -10.59 21.60 11.35
N ILE A 41 -11.01 20.33 11.32
CA ILE A 41 -11.94 19.79 10.31
C ILE A 41 -13.01 18.92 11.00
N GLY A 42 -14.15 18.72 10.32
CA GLY A 42 -15.20 17.85 10.83
C GLY A 42 -14.76 16.38 10.86
N GLU A 43 -15.26 15.64 11.86
CA GLU A 43 -14.90 14.23 12.11
C GLU A 43 -15.08 13.30 10.89
N LYS A 44 -16.02 13.64 10.00
CA LYS A 44 -16.34 12.84 8.79
C LYS A 44 -15.73 13.37 7.51
N THR A 45 -15.13 14.57 7.53
CA THR A 45 -14.70 15.27 6.32
C THR A 45 -13.71 14.44 5.50
N VAL A 46 -12.73 13.80 6.13
CA VAL A 46 -11.76 12.94 5.43
C VAL A 46 -12.44 11.71 4.83
N ALA A 47 -13.25 11.01 5.62
CA ALA A 47 -13.93 9.79 5.18
C ALA A 47 -14.89 10.05 4.00
N ASP A 48 -15.66 11.14 4.08
CA ASP A 48 -16.58 11.54 3.01
C ASP A 48 -15.83 11.95 1.74
N PHE A 49 -14.69 12.65 1.88
CA PHE A 49 -13.82 13.01 0.76
C PHE A 49 -13.22 11.77 0.07
N GLU A 50 -12.66 10.83 0.82
CA GLU A 50 -12.12 9.59 0.26
C GLU A 50 -13.20 8.81 -0.49
N LYS A 51 -14.41 8.73 0.08
CA LYS A 51 -15.54 8.02 -0.53
C LYS A 51 -15.99 8.68 -1.84
N ALA A 52 -16.01 10.01 -1.89
CA ALA A 52 -16.48 10.75 -3.05
C ALA A 52 -15.48 10.75 -4.22
N THR A 53 -14.18 10.71 -3.91
CA THR A 53 -13.12 10.91 -4.91
C THR A 53 -12.34 9.64 -5.24
N GLY A 54 -12.34 8.65 -4.33
CA GLY A 54 -11.44 7.51 -4.41
C GLY A 54 -9.99 7.82 -4.04
N ILE A 55 -9.67 9.07 -3.69
CA ILE A 55 -8.33 9.51 -3.28
C ILE A 55 -8.10 9.12 -1.83
N LYS A 56 -6.93 8.53 -1.53
CA LYS A 56 -6.51 8.24 -0.16
C LYS A 56 -5.91 9.47 0.51
N VAL A 57 -6.26 9.72 1.76
CA VAL A 57 -5.75 10.87 2.52
C VAL A 57 -4.89 10.36 3.66
N ILE A 58 -3.61 10.74 3.62
CA ILE A 58 -2.73 10.65 4.78
C ILE A 58 -2.91 11.95 5.55
N TYR A 59 -3.63 11.89 6.67
CA TYR A 59 -3.96 13.05 7.50
C TYR A 59 -3.09 13.09 8.75
N ASP A 60 -2.25 14.11 8.83
CA ASP A 60 -1.44 14.43 10.02
C ASP A 60 -1.88 15.79 10.57
N THR A 61 -1.70 16.01 11.88
CA THR A 61 -2.04 17.27 12.53
C THR A 61 -0.86 17.94 13.23
N PHE A 62 -1.00 19.24 13.48
CA PHE A 62 -0.09 20.04 14.29
C PHE A 62 -0.86 20.98 15.22
N ASP A 63 -0.18 21.43 16.27
CA ASP A 63 -0.72 22.27 17.35
C ASP A 63 0.04 23.60 17.53
N ALA A 64 1.11 23.83 16.77
CA ALA A 64 1.92 25.05 16.83
C ALA A 64 2.52 25.41 15.46
N TYR A 65 2.78 26.70 15.25
CA TYR A 65 3.36 27.23 14.01
C TYR A 65 4.79 26.71 13.79
N GLU A 66 5.59 26.67 14.85
CA GLU A 66 6.97 26.23 14.87
C GLU A 66 7.09 24.76 14.39
N THR A 67 6.13 23.92 14.74
CA THR A 67 6.07 22.50 14.31
C THR A 67 5.96 22.39 12.79
N VAL A 68 5.13 23.23 12.17
CA VAL A 68 5.01 23.27 10.70
C VAL A 68 6.26 23.84 10.06
N GLN A 69 6.77 24.95 10.61
CA GLN A 69 7.94 25.63 10.08
C GLN A 69 9.17 24.70 10.06
N ALA A 70 9.40 23.95 11.14
CA ALA A 70 10.49 22.98 11.21
C ALA A 70 10.34 21.86 10.16
N LYS A 71 9.14 21.31 9.96
CA LYS A 71 8.86 20.27 8.94
C LYS A 71 9.10 20.78 7.53
N LEU A 72 8.73 22.03 7.23
CA LEU A 72 8.94 22.63 5.92
C LEU A 72 10.42 22.96 5.64
N LEU A 73 11.15 23.44 6.65
CA LEU A 73 12.57 23.77 6.52
C LEU A 73 13.46 22.54 6.38
N THR A 74 13.14 21.45 7.10
CA THR A 74 13.85 20.17 6.98
C THR A 74 13.50 19.43 5.68
N GLY A 75 12.30 19.62 5.14
CA GLY A 75 11.89 18.99 3.88
C GLY A 75 11.99 17.45 3.96
N HIS A 76 12.35 16.80 2.84
CA HIS A 76 12.54 15.34 2.78
C HIS A 76 13.97 14.91 3.13
N SER A 77 14.75 15.74 3.83
CA SER A 77 16.20 15.48 4.05
C SER A 77 16.53 14.60 5.26
N GLY A 78 15.52 13.95 5.84
CA GLY A 78 15.68 12.90 6.84
C GLY A 78 16.07 11.56 6.23
#